data_AF-A0A2G2Q580-F1
#
_entry.id   AF-A0A2G2Q580-F1
#
_cell.length_a   1.000
_cell.length_b   1.000
_cell.length_c   1.000
_cell.angle_alpha   90.00
_cell.angle_beta   90.00
_cell.angle_gamma   90.00
#
_symmetry.space_group_name_H-M   'P 1'
#
loop_
_entity.id
_entity.type
_entity.pdbx_description
1 polymer ?
#
loop_
_entity_poly.entity_id
_entity_poly.type
_entity_poly.pdbx_seq_one_letter_code
_entity_poly.pdbx_strand_id
1 'polypeptide(L)'
;MTKIKILTSILILTITLSSCENKKNEEKTNSKAELERVELTEKVFTESEIAKYTISAIMNQPPELINVEDNDGIYYVSYSQKDDEKTNNYKIKISGNIIIWGNSDGRWRDTKFDEKIKYFEKGNELKITQTFEDGSKIVKEFKKLQ
;
A
#
# COMPACT_ATOMS: atom_id res chain seq x y z
N MET A 1 -35.38 72.17 17.16
CA MET A 1 -34.98 70.96 16.41
C MET A 1 -36.13 69.99 16.48
N THR A 2 -37.12 70.12 15.61
CA THR A 2 -37.31 69.45 14.29
C THR A 2 -38.22 68.24 14.45
N LYS A 3 -39.34 68.32 13.74
CA LYS A 3 -40.62 67.66 13.95
C LYS A 3 -40.60 66.16 13.59
N ILE A 4 -41.25 65.37 14.44
CA ILE A 4 -41.73 64.01 14.16
C ILE A 4 -42.85 64.08 13.10
N LYS A 5 -42.71 63.28 12.05
CA LYS A 5 -43.66 62.97 10.97
C LYS A 5 -43.25 61.59 10.42
N ILE A 6 -44.07 60.67 9.93
CA ILE A 6 -45.53 60.43 9.86
C ILE A 6 -45.63 59.04 9.18
N LEU A 7 -46.65 58.26 9.56
CA LEU A 7 -47.38 57.21 8.83
C LEU A 7 -46.67 56.12 7.99
N THR A 8 -46.93 54.88 8.43
CA THR A 8 -47.47 53.72 7.68
C THR A 8 -47.46 53.75 6.14
N SER A 9 -46.88 52.72 5.53
CA SER A 9 -47.41 52.16 4.29
C SER A 9 -47.14 50.66 4.22
N ILE A 10 -48.23 49.90 4.21
CA ILE A 10 -48.29 48.46 3.96
C ILE A 10 -48.21 48.26 2.45
N LEU A 11 -47.30 47.42 1.97
CA LEU A 11 -47.42 46.83 0.64
C LEU A 11 -47.16 45.33 0.74
N ILE A 12 -48.26 44.59 0.87
CA ILE A 12 -48.33 43.14 0.71
C ILE A 12 -48.29 42.88 -0.80
N LEU A 13 -47.24 42.22 -1.28
CA LEU A 13 -47.20 41.68 -2.63
C LEU A 13 -47.17 40.15 -2.54
N THR A 14 -48.36 39.55 -2.52
CA THR A 14 -48.56 38.12 -2.71
C THR A 14 -48.40 37.80 -4.20
N ILE A 15 -47.37 37.03 -4.54
CA ILE A 15 -47.31 36.32 -5.82
C ILE A 15 -47.29 34.82 -5.50
N THR A 16 -48.46 34.21 -5.62
CA THR A 16 -48.65 32.77 -5.72
C THR A 16 -48.49 32.37 -7.18
N LEU A 17 -47.47 31.56 -7.50
CA LEU A 17 -47.46 30.72 -8.70
C LEU A 17 -47.03 29.32 -8.31
N SER A 18 -47.97 28.41 -8.46
CA SER A 18 -47.84 26.96 -8.32
C SER A 18 -46.87 26.40 -9.37
N SER A 19 -45.99 25.49 -8.93
CA SER A 19 -45.50 24.41 -9.79
C SER A 19 -45.33 23.16 -8.94
N CYS A 20 -45.98 22.08 -9.38
CA CYS A 20 -46.02 20.78 -8.73
C CYS A 20 -44.69 20.03 -8.79
N GLU A 21 -44.46 19.28 -7.71
CA GLU A 21 -43.82 17.96 -7.62
C GLU A 21 -42.57 17.67 -8.46
N ASN A 22 -41.45 17.48 -7.75
CA ASN A 22 -40.80 16.18 -7.80
C ASN A 22 -40.21 15.81 -6.44
N LYS A 23 -40.65 14.65 -5.94
CA LYS A 23 -40.13 13.99 -4.73
C LYS A 23 -38.67 13.61 -4.95
N LYS A 24 -37.82 13.88 -3.97
CA LYS A 24 -36.82 12.93 -3.48
C LYS A 24 -36.52 13.25 -2.03
N ASN A 25 -36.93 12.31 -1.18
CA ASN A 25 -36.76 12.31 0.26
C ASN A 25 -35.29 12.51 0.64
N GLU A 26 -35.07 13.39 1.60
CA GLU A 26 -33.98 13.26 2.55
C GLU A 26 -34.22 12.00 3.38
N GLU A 27 -33.26 11.08 3.37
CA GLU A 27 -33.17 10.08 4.42
C GLU A 27 -31.74 10.08 4.94
N LYS A 28 -31.66 10.40 6.24
CA LYS A 28 -30.46 10.43 7.05
C LYS A 28 -29.90 9.01 7.15
N THR A 29 -28.77 8.74 6.50
CA THR A 29 -28.03 7.50 6.77
C THR A 29 -27.05 7.76 7.90
N ASN A 30 -27.48 7.32 9.07
CA ASN A 30 -26.78 7.21 10.33
C ASN A 30 -25.39 6.55 10.16
N SER A 31 -24.35 7.29 10.51
CA SER A 31 -22.98 6.83 10.66
C SER A 31 -22.79 6.20 12.04
N LYS A 32 -22.81 4.86 12.14
CA LYS A 32 -22.07 4.15 13.19
C LYS A 32 -22.00 2.65 12.91
N ALA A 33 -20.77 2.13 12.93
CA ALA A 33 -20.43 0.70 12.95
C ALA A 33 -20.57 -0.08 11.63
N GLU A 34 -19.75 0.26 10.63
CA GLU A 34 -19.11 -0.80 9.83
C GLU A 34 -17.74 -1.03 10.45
N LEU A 35 -17.72 -1.97 11.39
CA LEU A 35 -16.53 -2.54 11.98
C LEU A 35 -15.63 -2.97 10.82
N GLU A 36 -14.49 -2.30 10.68
CA GLU A 36 -13.38 -2.72 9.85
C GLU A 36 -12.99 -4.11 10.32
N ARG A 37 -13.61 -5.13 9.71
CA ARG A 37 -13.23 -6.52 9.86
C ARG A 37 -11.87 -6.57 9.23
N VAL A 38 -10.83 -6.52 10.06
CA VAL A 38 -9.49 -6.94 9.68
C VAL A 38 -9.67 -8.37 9.18
N GLU A 39 -9.84 -8.50 7.87
CA GLU A 39 -9.76 -9.75 7.16
C GLU A 39 -8.34 -10.22 7.44
N LEU A 40 -8.20 -11.17 8.37
CA LEU A 40 -6.97 -11.91 8.59
C LEU A 40 -6.74 -12.66 7.29
N THR A 41 -6.13 -11.99 6.32
CA THR A 41 -5.69 -12.58 5.08
C THR A 41 -4.76 -13.71 5.48
N GLU A 42 -5.17 -14.95 5.24
CA GLU A 42 -4.32 -16.10 5.49
C GLU A 42 -3.00 -15.88 4.75
N LYS A 43 -1.89 -15.80 5.50
CA LYS A 43 -0.57 -15.67 4.90
C LYS A 43 -0.28 -16.95 4.11
N VAL A 44 -0.14 -16.83 2.79
CA VAL A 44 0.13 -17.96 1.90
C VAL A 44 1.62 -18.12 1.64
N PHE A 45 2.37 -17.02 1.76
CA PHE A 45 3.82 -17.01 1.56
C PHE A 45 4.53 -17.03 2.90
N THR A 46 5.52 -17.92 3.01
CA THR A 46 6.48 -17.88 4.12
C THR A 46 7.41 -16.67 3.98
N GLU A 47 7.99 -16.23 5.09
CA GLU A 47 8.96 -15.13 5.06
C GLU A 47 10.21 -15.48 4.23
N SER A 48 10.64 -16.75 4.22
CA SER A 48 11.70 -17.24 3.32
C SER A 48 11.32 -17.12 1.83
N GLU A 49 10.06 -17.41 1.48
CA GLU A 49 9.57 -17.18 0.11
C GLU A 49 9.52 -15.69 -0.23
N ILE A 50 9.05 -14.85 0.70
CA ILE A 50 9.04 -13.39 0.50
C ILE A 50 10.46 -12.86 0.31
N ALA A 51 11.44 -13.34 1.09
CA ALA A 51 12.85 -12.99 0.94
C ALA A 51 13.40 -13.40 -0.44
N LYS A 52 13.11 -14.63 -0.88
CA LYS A 52 13.45 -15.13 -2.22
C LYS A 52 12.89 -14.24 -3.34
N TYR A 53 11.58 -13.98 -3.30
CA TYR A 53 10.90 -13.16 -4.31
C TYR A 53 11.35 -11.70 -4.27
N THR A 54 11.78 -11.21 -3.11
CA THR A 54 12.35 -9.87 -2.97
C THR A 54 13.66 -9.74 -3.75
N ILE A 55 14.62 -10.64 -3.55
CA ILE A 55 15.87 -10.60 -4.34
C ILE A 55 15.60 -10.85 -5.83
N SER A 56 14.69 -11.75 -6.17
CA SER A 56 14.23 -11.93 -7.56
C SER A 56 13.74 -10.61 -8.16
N ALA A 57 12.93 -9.86 -7.43
CA ALA A 57 12.39 -8.58 -7.88
C ALA A 57 13.45 -7.49 -8.05
N ILE A 58 14.41 -7.41 -7.13
CA ILE A 58 15.47 -6.39 -7.12
C ILE A 58 16.51 -6.69 -8.20
N MET A 59 16.98 -7.93 -8.27
CA MET A 59 18.09 -8.35 -9.13
C MET A 59 17.62 -8.85 -10.50
N ASN A 60 16.31 -8.88 -10.74
CA ASN A 60 15.68 -9.44 -11.93
C ASN A 60 16.16 -10.87 -12.22
N GLN A 61 16.31 -11.67 -11.16
CA GLN A 61 16.74 -13.07 -11.25
C GLN A 61 15.55 -14.03 -11.15
N PRO A 62 15.55 -15.17 -11.84
CA PRO A 62 14.53 -16.20 -11.66
C PRO A 62 14.50 -16.71 -10.21
N PRO A 63 13.33 -16.75 -9.53
CA PRO A 63 13.21 -17.24 -8.16
C PRO A 63 13.73 -18.67 -7.95
N GLU A 64 13.69 -19.49 -8.99
CA GLU A 64 14.12 -20.89 -8.97
C GLU A 64 15.63 -21.05 -8.78
N LEU A 65 16.41 -20.01 -9.11
CA LEU A 65 17.87 -19.99 -8.94
C LEU A 65 18.30 -19.44 -7.57
N ILE A 66 17.34 -19.01 -6.75
CA ILE A 66 17.59 -18.31 -5.49
C ILE A 66 17.38 -19.26 -4.32
N ASN A 67 18.42 -19.36 -3.49
CA ASN A 67 18.43 -20.09 -2.22
C ASN A 67 18.22 -19.13 -1.06
N VAL A 68 17.56 -19.61 0.00
CA VAL A 68 17.32 -18.84 1.23
C VAL A 68 17.63 -19.71 2.44
N GLU A 69 18.42 -19.16 3.37
CA GLU A 69 18.69 -19.71 4.69
C GLU A 69 18.12 -18.75 5.74
N ASP A 70 17.31 -19.26 6.66
CA ASP A 70 16.81 -18.50 7.81
C ASP A 70 17.78 -18.64 8.98
N ASN A 71 18.23 -17.51 9.51
CA ASN A 71 19.07 -17.43 10.69
C ASN A 71 18.43 -16.44 11.66
N ASP A 72 17.56 -16.97 12.53
CA ASP A 72 16.87 -16.22 13.58
C ASP A 72 16.16 -14.95 13.07
N GLY A 73 15.44 -15.06 11.94
CA GLY A 73 14.68 -13.95 11.35
C GLY A 73 15.51 -12.99 10.49
N ILE A 74 16.77 -13.33 10.22
CA ILE A 74 17.57 -12.78 9.12
C ILE A 74 17.65 -13.83 8.02
N TYR A 75 17.09 -13.50 6.86
CA TYR A 75 17.08 -14.38 5.70
C TYR A 75 18.29 -14.09 4.82
N TYR A 76 19.24 -15.03 4.78
CA TYR A 76 20.38 -14.97 3.89
C TYR A 76 20.00 -15.55 2.54
N VAL A 77 20.18 -14.76 1.48
CA VAL A 77 19.71 -15.09 0.13
C VAL A 77 20.89 -15.15 -0.82
N SER A 78 20.99 -16.20 -1.61
CA SER A 78 22.11 -16.39 -2.54
C SER A 78 21.69 -16.95 -3.89
N TYR A 79 22.46 -16.62 -4.92
CA TYR A 79 22.41 -17.25 -6.24
C TYR A 79 23.75 -17.14 -6.95
N SER A 80 24.05 -18.12 -7.80
CA SER A 80 25.25 -18.12 -8.66
C SER A 80 24.92 -17.47 -10.00
N GLN A 81 25.82 -16.60 -10.48
CA GLN A 81 25.69 -16.03 -11.82
C GLN A 81 26.18 -17.05 -12.85
N LYS A 82 25.43 -17.27 -13.93
CA LYS A 82 25.68 -18.38 -14.89
C LYS A 82 27.09 -18.39 -15.49
N ASP A 83 27.77 -17.24 -15.52
CA ASP A 83 29.03 -17.05 -16.23
C ASP A 83 30.23 -16.77 -15.31
N ASP A 84 30.00 -16.65 -13.99
CA ASP A 84 31.05 -16.37 -13.00
C ASP A 84 30.91 -17.33 -11.81
N GLU A 85 32.02 -17.89 -11.31
CA GLU A 85 32.07 -18.67 -10.06
C GLU A 85 31.68 -17.85 -8.82
N LYS A 86 31.35 -16.56 -8.99
CA LYS A 86 30.96 -15.65 -7.93
C LYS A 86 29.51 -15.88 -7.52
N THR A 87 29.34 -16.22 -6.24
CA THR A 87 28.03 -16.27 -5.59
C THR A 87 27.66 -14.89 -5.07
N ASN A 88 26.49 -14.39 -5.47
CA ASN A 88 25.93 -13.15 -4.92
C ASN A 88 25.20 -13.50 -3.62
N ASN A 89 25.48 -12.76 -2.55
CA ASN A 89 24.95 -13.03 -1.20
C ASN A 89 24.35 -11.78 -0.57
N TYR A 90 23.10 -11.88 -0.14
CA TYR A 90 22.32 -10.82 0.46
C TYR A 90 21.78 -11.24 1.81
N LYS A 91 21.33 -10.26 2.58
CA LYS A 91 20.61 -10.46 3.83
C LYS A 91 19.32 -9.65 3.81
N ILE A 92 18.25 -10.21 4.35
CA ILE A 92 16.92 -9.63 4.39
C ILE A 92 16.36 -9.70 5.81
N LYS A 93 15.70 -8.62 6.23
CA LYS A 93 14.84 -8.58 7.42
C LYS A 93 13.43 -8.20 7.01
N ILE A 94 12.44 -8.93 7.53
CA ILE A 94 11.02 -8.69 7.30
C ILE A 94 10.38 -8.23 8.61
N SER A 95 9.54 -7.20 8.55
CA SER A 95 8.83 -6.67 9.72
C SER A 95 7.45 -6.19 9.30
N GLY A 96 6.43 -7.00 9.58
CA GLY A 96 5.10 -6.79 9.00
C GLY A 96 5.18 -6.93 7.48
N ASN A 97 4.75 -5.91 6.74
CA ASN A 97 4.83 -5.87 5.28
C ASN A 97 6.04 -5.09 4.74
N ILE A 98 6.96 -4.67 5.61
CA ILE A 98 8.15 -3.88 5.26
C ILE A 98 9.35 -4.82 5.14
N ILE A 99 10.17 -4.59 4.11
CA ILE A 99 11.38 -5.36 3.86
C ILE A 99 12.59 -4.43 3.84
N ILE A 100 13.63 -4.82 4.56
CA ILE A 100 14.95 -4.17 4.54
C ILE A 100 15.95 -5.22 4.05
N TRP A 101 16.85 -4.83 3.16
CA TRP A 101 17.86 -5.73 2.61
C TRP A 101 19.25 -5.08 2.53
N GLY A 102 20.25 -5.86 2.21
CA GLY A 102 21.60 -5.39 1.89
C GLY A 102 22.48 -6.54 1.41
N ASN A 103 23.71 -6.23 1.00
CA ASN A 103 24.72 -7.26 0.80
C ASN A 103 24.98 -7.98 2.13
N SER A 104 25.28 -9.27 2.09
CA SER A 104 25.55 -10.08 3.29
C SER A 104 26.59 -9.42 4.21
N ASP A 105 27.68 -8.92 3.64
CA ASP A 105 28.79 -8.22 4.29
C ASP A 105 28.62 -6.68 4.34
N GLY A 106 27.55 -6.15 3.77
CA GLY A 106 27.33 -4.72 3.62
C GLY A 106 26.45 -4.08 4.70
N ARG A 107 26.22 -2.76 4.55
CA ARG A 107 25.22 -2.03 5.33
C ARG A 107 23.80 -2.46 4.95
N TRP A 108 22.87 -2.28 5.88
CA TRP A 108 21.44 -2.30 5.57
C TRP A 108 21.07 -1.09 4.69
N ARG A 109 20.10 -1.30 3.80
CA ARG A 109 19.51 -0.26 2.95
C ARG A 109 18.25 0.29 3.61
N ASP A 110 18.44 1.02 4.71
CA ASP A 110 17.37 1.55 5.57
C ASP A 110 17.35 3.08 5.67
N THR A 111 18.28 3.78 5.00
CA THR A 111 18.39 5.24 5.05
C THR A 111 17.34 5.93 4.18
N LYS A 112 17.20 7.25 4.27
CA LYS A 112 16.23 8.01 3.45
C LYS A 112 16.50 7.95 1.93
N PHE A 113 17.75 7.65 1.54
CA PHE A 113 18.19 7.58 0.15
C PHE A 113 18.09 6.17 -0.43
N ASP A 114 17.81 5.17 0.42
CA ASP A 114 17.57 3.81 -0.02
C ASP A 114 16.10 3.60 -0.38
N GLU A 115 15.86 2.75 -1.37
CA GLU A 115 14.52 2.34 -1.77
C GLU A 115 13.74 1.72 -0.61
N LYS A 116 12.44 2.00 -0.57
CA LYS A 116 11.51 1.42 0.41
C LYS A 116 10.79 0.25 -0.23
N ILE A 117 10.95 -0.91 0.38
CA ILE A 117 10.40 -2.16 -0.13
C ILE A 117 9.24 -2.61 0.75
N LYS A 118 8.11 -2.88 0.10
CA LYS A 118 6.94 -3.48 0.73
C LYS A 118 6.47 -4.68 -0.07
N TYR A 119 5.86 -5.63 0.61
CA TYR A 119 5.12 -6.70 -0.03
C TYR A 119 3.62 -6.63 0.28
N PHE A 120 2.83 -7.23 -0.61
CA PHE A 120 1.41 -7.46 -0.41
C PHE A 120 1.07 -8.85 -0.93
N GLU A 121 0.30 -9.61 -0.15
CA GLU A 121 -0.16 -10.94 -0.53
C GLU A 121 -1.68 -10.97 -0.62
N LYS A 122 -2.19 -11.68 -1.63
CA LYS A 122 -3.63 -11.93 -1.81
C LYS A 122 -3.81 -13.31 -2.42
N GLY A 123 -4.29 -14.26 -1.63
CA GLY A 123 -4.33 -15.66 -2.06
C GLY A 123 -2.93 -16.14 -2.44
N ASN A 124 -2.78 -16.69 -3.66
CA ASN A 124 -1.49 -17.17 -4.15
C ASN A 124 -0.69 -16.12 -4.93
N GLU A 125 -1.06 -14.85 -4.87
CA GLU A 125 -0.35 -13.76 -5.54
C GLU A 125 0.46 -12.95 -4.53
N LEU A 126 1.73 -12.70 -4.87
CA LEU A 126 2.65 -11.88 -4.10
C LEU A 126 3.11 -10.70 -4.96
N LYS A 127 2.98 -9.48 -4.43
CA LYS A 127 3.45 -8.25 -5.06
C LYS A 127 4.60 -7.67 -4.25
N ILE A 128 5.75 -7.45 -4.88
CA ILE A 128 6.89 -6.71 -4.30
C ILE A 128 6.94 -5.33 -4.96
N THR A 129 6.93 -4.28 -4.14
CA THR A 129 7.01 -2.89 -4.61
C THR A 129 8.26 -2.22 -4.03
N GLN A 130 9.14 -1.73 -4.90
CA GLN A 130 10.24 -0.84 -4.58
C GLN A 130 9.79 0.59 -4.86
N THR A 131 9.95 1.50 -3.90
CA THR A 131 9.70 2.95 -4.07
C THR A 131 10.99 3.71 -3.83
N PHE A 132 11.40 4.53 -4.78
CA PHE A 132 12.64 5.30 -4.72
C PHE A 132 12.41 6.72 -4.18
N GLU A 133 13.48 7.44 -3.88
CA GLU A 133 13.42 8.80 -3.30
C GLU A 133 12.65 9.79 -4.19
N ASP A 134 12.76 9.65 -5.52
CA ASP A 134 12.04 10.45 -6.51
C ASP A 134 10.55 10.10 -6.63
N GLY A 135 10.06 9.12 -5.86
CA GLY A 135 8.69 8.62 -5.87
C GLY A 135 8.40 7.62 -6.98
N SER A 136 9.37 7.33 -7.86
CA SER A 136 9.24 6.27 -8.86
C SER A 136 9.11 4.90 -8.19
N LYS A 137 8.50 3.95 -8.91
CA LYS A 137 8.21 2.61 -8.38
C LYS A 137 8.55 1.52 -9.38
N ILE A 138 9.09 0.43 -8.86
CA ILE A 138 9.19 -0.86 -9.58
C ILE A 138 8.30 -1.85 -8.85
N VAL A 139 7.41 -2.50 -9.60
CA VAL A 139 6.48 -3.51 -9.09
C VAL A 139 6.75 -4.83 -9.80
N LYS A 140 6.89 -5.91 -9.03
CA LYS A 140 7.00 -7.28 -9.52
C LYS A 140 5.95 -8.15 -8.85
N GLU A 141 5.30 -8.98 -9.64
CA GLU A 141 4.24 -9.87 -9.20
C GLU A 141 4.65 -11.32 -9.42
N PHE A 142 4.34 -12.17 -8.45
CA PHE A 142 4.65 -13.58 -8.44
C PHE A 142 3.40 -14.36 -8.08
N LYS A 143 3.32 -15.60 -8.58
CA LYS A 143 2.21 -16.50 -8.29
C LYS A 143 2.74 -17.84 -7.86
N LYS A 144 2.22 -18.36 -6.75
CA LYS A 144 2.50 -19.72 -6.30
C LYS A 144 1.55 -20.68 -7.03
N LEU A 145 2.11 -21.68 -7.69
CA LEU A 145 1.30 -22.79 -8.23
C LEU A 145 0.75 -23.57 -7.03
N GLN A 146 -0.56 -23.80 -7.03
CA GLN A 146 -1.25 -24.59 -6.01
C GLN A 146 -1.02 -26.09 -6.22
#